data_AF-A0A388K0U7-F1
#
_entry.id   AF-A0A388K0U7-F1
#
_cell.length_a   1.000
_cell.length_b   1.000
_cell.length_c   1.000
_cell.angle_alpha   90.00
_cell.angle_beta   90.00
_cell.angle_gamma   90.00
#
_symmetry.space_group_name_H-M   'P 1'
#
loop_
_entity.id
_entity.type
_entity.pdbx_description
1 polymer ?
#
loop_
_entity_poly.entity_id
_entity_poly.type
_entity_poly.pdbx_seq_one_letter_code
_entity_poly.pdbx_strand_id
1 'polypeptide(L)'
;MQFSLAYFIVDMLHLLVGTPDDWLYIFHHIMTSSYMMSCWLYTKHGAISVMLLIAAGEATSPCLNTWTLARIARTESRFAARLYSAMSPFFTVYFTLIRAGIGPWLVWKLGSFYVPGYGDAVIPRWLAVSWVVLTVGAVGGSMVWVYQLWRGLIKFYRRKLVTPTKES
;
A
#
# COMPACT_ATOMS: atom_id res chain seq x y z
N MET A 1 16.04 7.52 -4.14
CA MET A 1 14.77 8.27 -4.24
C MET A 1 14.41 8.72 -5.64
N GLN A 2 15.32 9.25 -6.48
CA GLN A 2 14.98 9.72 -7.84
C GLN A 2 14.33 8.63 -8.70
N PHE A 3 14.92 7.42 -8.71
CA PHE A 3 14.34 6.25 -9.39
C PHE A 3 12.93 5.95 -8.88
N SER A 4 12.74 5.87 -7.56
CA SER A 4 11.43 5.62 -6.94
C SER A 4 10.41 6.72 -7.27
N LEU A 5 10.82 7.98 -7.29
CA LEU A 5 9.95 9.10 -7.65
C LEU A 5 9.52 9.01 -9.13
N ALA A 6 10.45 8.71 -10.04
CA ALA A 6 10.13 8.49 -11.45
C ALA A 6 9.15 7.32 -11.63
N TYR A 7 9.39 6.21 -10.92
CA TYR A 7 8.48 5.06 -10.90
C TYR A 7 7.07 5.45 -10.45
N PHE A 8 6.92 6.15 -9.32
CA PHE A 8 5.62 6.59 -8.81
C PHE A 8 4.91 7.58 -9.75
N ILE A 9 5.65 8.43 -10.47
CA ILE A 9 5.07 9.32 -11.48
C ILE A 9 4.47 8.51 -12.63
N VAL A 10 5.20 7.51 -13.13
CA VAL A 10 4.71 6.63 -14.20
C VAL A 10 3.51 5.81 -13.71
N ASP A 11 3.57 5.27 -12.49
CA ASP A 11 2.46 4.50 -11.91
C ASP A 11 1.22 5.39 -11.73
N MET A 12 1.39 6.64 -11.28
CA MET A 12 0.30 7.61 -11.20
C MET A 12 -0.37 7.85 -12.56
N LEU A 13 0.43 8.06 -13.62
CA LEU A 13 -0.12 8.24 -14.97
C LEU A 13 -0.89 7.01 -15.44
N HIS A 14 -0.37 5.82 -15.13
CA HIS A 14 -1.06 4.57 -15.43
C HIS A 14 -2.41 4.48 -14.70
N LEU A 15 -2.46 4.85 -13.41
CA LEU A 15 -3.69 4.82 -12.63
C LEU A 15 -4.76 5.79 -13.14
N LEU A 16 -4.36 7.02 -13.50
CA LEU A 16 -5.27 8.04 -14.00
C LEU A 16 -5.89 7.67 -15.35
N VAL A 17 -5.19 6.90 -16.18
CA VAL A 17 -5.67 6.50 -17.52
C VAL A 17 -6.34 5.13 -17.50
N GLY A 18 -5.74 4.14 -16.82
CA GLY A 18 -6.16 2.74 -16.89
C GLY A 18 -7.21 2.36 -15.84
N THR A 19 -7.20 3.01 -14.67
CA THR A 19 -8.08 2.69 -13.54
C THR A 19 -8.53 3.95 -12.80
N PRO A 20 -9.19 4.91 -13.48
CA PRO A 20 -9.53 6.21 -12.89
C PRO A 20 -10.48 6.12 -11.69
N ASP A 21 -11.24 5.02 -11.57
CA ASP A 21 -12.19 4.81 -10.49
C ASP A 21 -11.54 4.32 -9.18
N ASP A 22 -10.25 3.95 -9.18
CA ASP A 22 -9.53 3.52 -7.97
C ASP A 22 -9.02 4.72 -7.17
N TRP A 23 -9.96 5.51 -6.67
CA TRP A 23 -9.69 6.73 -5.90
C TRP A 23 -8.79 6.48 -4.70
N LEU A 24 -8.94 5.33 -4.02
CA LEU A 24 -8.14 4.99 -2.84
C LEU A 24 -6.65 4.90 -3.20
N TYR A 25 -6.35 4.21 -4.31
CA TYR A 25 -4.97 4.00 -4.74
C TYR A 25 -4.37 5.25 -5.40
N ILE A 26 -5.18 6.05 -6.11
CA ILE A 26 -4.80 7.36 -6.64
C ILE A 26 -4.42 8.31 -5.49
N PHE A 27 -5.28 8.48 -4.48
CA PHE A 27 -4.97 9.34 -3.34
C PHE A 27 -3.74 8.86 -2.57
N HIS A 28 -3.58 7.54 -2.42
CA HIS A 28 -2.36 6.96 -1.85
C HIS A 28 -1.11 7.39 -2.60
N HIS A 29 -1.12 7.30 -3.93
CA HIS A 29 0.01 7.70 -4.77
C HIS A 29 0.28 9.21 -4.72
N ILE A 30 -0.77 10.04 -4.61
CA ILE A 30 -0.63 11.49 -4.47
C ILE A 30 0.10 11.77 -3.16
N MET A 31 -0.37 11.22 -2.04
CA MET A 31 0.24 11.44 -0.72
C MET A 31 1.72 11.02 -0.68
N THR A 32 2.03 9.82 -1.20
CA THR A 32 3.40 9.29 -1.22
C THR A 32 4.31 10.10 -2.15
N SER A 33 3.81 10.49 -3.33
CA SER A 33 4.57 11.30 -4.29
C SER A 33 4.81 12.72 -3.78
N SER A 34 3.82 13.36 -3.16
CA SER A 34 3.97 14.68 -2.53
C SER A 34 5.06 14.67 -1.46
N TYR A 35 5.10 13.63 -0.62
CA TYR A 35 6.17 13.47 0.36
C TYR A 35 7.54 13.34 -0.35
N MET A 36 7.71 12.42 -1.29
CA MET A 36 8.98 12.27 -2.02
C MET A 36 9.43 13.55 -2.73
N MET A 37 8.52 14.25 -3.40
CA MET A 37 8.82 15.49 -4.11
C MET A 37 9.28 16.57 -3.14
N SER A 38 8.65 16.72 -1.98
CA SER A 38 9.09 17.70 -0.97
C SER A 38 10.45 17.37 -0.35
N CYS A 39 10.78 16.08 -0.17
CA CYS A 39 12.13 15.65 0.21
C CYS A 39 13.15 15.97 -0.90
N TRP A 40 12.82 15.71 -2.16
CA TRP A 40 13.76 15.84 -3.28
C TRP A 40 13.94 17.29 -3.74
N LEU A 41 12.85 18.03 -3.91
CA LEU A 41 12.86 19.34 -4.55
C LEU A 41 13.05 20.47 -3.55
N TYR A 42 12.49 20.34 -2.35
CA TYR A 42 12.42 21.44 -1.38
C TYR A 42 13.44 21.31 -0.25
N THR A 43 13.36 20.27 0.58
CA THR A 43 14.20 20.19 1.78
C THR A 43 15.60 19.62 1.53
N LYS A 44 15.76 18.80 0.48
CA LYS A 44 16.97 17.96 0.26
C LYS A 44 17.28 17.02 1.43
N HIS A 45 16.33 16.81 2.34
CA HIS A 45 16.41 15.97 3.54
C HIS A 45 15.18 15.06 3.61
N GLY A 46 15.16 14.12 4.58
CA GLY A 46 14.02 13.22 4.78
C GLY A 46 13.94 12.04 3.79
N ALA A 47 14.97 11.84 2.95
CA ALA A 47 15.01 10.72 2.00
C ALA A 47 14.90 9.36 2.71
N ILE A 48 15.62 9.16 3.82
CA ILE A 48 15.59 7.89 4.54
C ILE A 48 14.18 7.57 5.05
N SER A 49 13.48 8.54 5.65
CA SER A 49 12.16 8.30 6.22
C SER A 49 11.12 7.94 5.14
N VAL A 50 11.11 8.68 4.02
CA VAL A 50 10.19 8.37 2.92
C VAL A 50 10.55 7.06 2.21
N MET A 51 11.85 6.72 2.07
CA MET A 51 12.27 5.45 1.47
C MET A 51 11.92 4.24 2.32
N LEU A 52 11.98 4.33 3.66
CA LEU A 52 11.54 3.24 4.54
C LEU A 52 10.02 2.99 4.43
N LEU A 53 9.22 4.07 4.34
CA LEU A 53 7.78 3.96 4.14
C LEU A 53 7.43 3.34 2.79
N ILE A 54 8.13 3.75 1.72
CA ILE A 54 7.95 3.18 0.39
C ILE A 54 8.39 1.72 0.37
N ALA A 55 9.53 1.38 0.96
CA ALA A 55 9.98 0.00 1.04
C ALA A 55 8.95 -0.89 1.75
N ALA A 56 8.33 -0.42 2.83
CA ALA A 56 7.25 -1.14 3.50
C ALA A 56 6.01 -1.29 2.59
N GLY A 57 5.65 -0.26 1.83
CA GLY A 57 4.59 -0.37 0.84
C GLY A 57 4.90 -1.40 -0.24
N GLU A 58 6.05 -1.25 -0.89
CA GLU A 58 6.48 -2.04 -2.04
C GLU A 58 6.80 -3.50 -1.70
N ALA A 59 7.15 -3.80 -0.45
CA ALA A 59 7.34 -5.18 0.00
C ALA A 59 6.09 -6.06 -0.26
N THR A 60 4.90 -5.45 -0.34
CA THR A 60 3.65 -6.16 -0.65
C THR A 60 3.31 -6.22 -2.14
N SER A 61 3.95 -5.40 -2.99
CA SER A 61 3.60 -5.21 -4.40
C SER A 61 3.75 -6.47 -5.27
N PRO A 62 4.82 -7.28 -5.16
CA PRO A 62 4.92 -8.51 -5.96
C PRO A 62 3.75 -9.46 -5.69
N CYS A 63 3.43 -9.71 -4.41
CA CYS A 63 2.31 -10.56 -4.04
C CYS A 63 0.97 -9.96 -4.45
N LEU A 64 0.79 -8.64 -4.27
CA LEU A 64 -0.41 -7.92 -4.69
C LEU A 64 -0.66 -8.07 -6.19
N ASN A 65 0.36 -7.82 -7.02
CA ASN A 65 0.24 -7.86 -8.47
C ASN A 65 -0.03 -9.29 -8.96
N THR A 66 0.69 -10.29 -8.45
CA THR A 66 0.41 -11.70 -8.76
C THR A 66 -1.01 -12.08 -8.33
N TRP A 67 -1.49 -11.60 -7.18
CA TRP A 67 -2.81 -11.92 -6.66
C TRP A 67 -3.91 -11.30 -7.52
N THR A 68 -3.73 -10.05 -7.92
CA THR A 68 -4.65 -9.31 -8.79
C THR A 68 -4.71 -9.95 -10.18
N LEU A 69 -3.58 -10.29 -10.78
CA LEU A 69 -3.56 -10.99 -12.08
C LEU A 69 -4.25 -12.36 -12.01
N ALA A 70 -3.95 -13.15 -10.98
CA ALA A 70 -4.61 -14.44 -10.76
C ALA A 70 -6.11 -14.28 -10.53
N ARG A 71 -6.54 -13.22 -9.83
CA ARG A 71 -7.96 -12.88 -9.61
C ARG A 71 -8.67 -12.55 -10.91
N ILE A 72 -8.05 -11.76 -11.79
CA ILE A 72 -8.63 -11.35 -13.07
C ILE A 72 -8.75 -12.57 -13.99
N ALA A 73 -7.69 -13.38 -14.09
CA ALA A 73 -7.64 -14.53 -15.01
C ALA A 73 -8.32 -15.81 -14.49
N ARG A 74 -8.94 -15.80 -13.31
CA ARG A 74 -9.47 -17.01 -12.65
C ARG A 74 -10.59 -17.71 -13.42
N THR A 75 -11.34 -17.01 -14.25
CA THR A 75 -12.42 -17.60 -15.08
C THR A 75 -11.86 -18.22 -16.36
N GLU A 76 -10.75 -17.68 -16.85
CA GLU A 76 -10.13 -18.08 -18.12
C GLU A 76 -9.09 -19.20 -17.94
N SER A 77 -8.52 -19.35 -16.74
CA SER A 77 -7.46 -20.33 -16.49
C SER A 77 -7.63 -21.07 -15.17
N ARG A 78 -7.62 -22.42 -15.24
CA ARG A 78 -7.63 -23.30 -14.07
C ARG A 78 -6.41 -23.08 -13.18
N PHE A 79 -5.25 -22.78 -13.77
CA PHE A 79 -4.04 -22.47 -13.03
C PHE A 79 -4.21 -21.17 -12.23
N ALA A 80 -4.73 -20.12 -12.86
CA ALA A 80 -5.00 -18.84 -12.21
C ALA A 80 -6.00 -18.99 -11.05
N ALA A 81 -7.07 -19.78 -11.22
CA ALA A 81 -8.03 -20.07 -10.17
C ALA A 81 -7.40 -20.76 -8.95
N ARG A 82 -6.52 -21.76 -9.18
CA ARG A 82 -5.78 -22.45 -8.12
C ARG A 82 -4.81 -21.50 -7.42
N LEU A 83 -4.02 -20.74 -8.18
CA LEU A 83 -3.07 -19.76 -7.65
C LEU A 83 -3.78 -18.70 -6.80
N TYR A 84 -4.88 -18.13 -7.30
CA TYR A 84 -5.70 -17.17 -6.55
C TYR A 84 -6.19 -17.76 -5.23
N SER A 85 -6.74 -18.98 -5.25
CA SER A 85 -7.28 -19.64 -4.06
C SER A 85 -6.19 -19.97 -3.03
N ALA A 86 -5.03 -20.45 -3.48
CA ALA A 86 -3.90 -20.80 -2.61
C ALA A 86 -3.22 -19.56 -2.02
N MET A 87 -3.09 -18.49 -2.81
CA MET A 87 -2.36 -17.30 -2.41
C MET A 87 -3.20 -16.33 -1.57
N SER A 88 -4.54 -16.36 -1.70
CA SER A 88 -5.43 -15.42 -0.98
C SER A 88 -5.24 -15.41 0.55
N PRO A 89 -5.15 -16.55 1.26
CA PRO A 89 -4.92 -16.55 2.71
C PRO A 89 -3.53 -16.01 3.06
N PHE A 90 -2.48 -16.50 2.40
CA PHE A 90 -1.11 -16.06 2.62
C PHE A 90 -0.97 -14.55 2.39
N PHE A 91 -1.44 -14.07 1.25
CA PHE A 91 -1.39 -12.67 0.90
C PHE A 91 -2.18 -11.80 1.89
N THR A 92 -3.36 -12.24 2.33
CA THR A 92 -4.16 -11.49 3.31
C THR A 92 -3.40 -11.30 4.63
N VAL A 93 -2.77 -12.36 5.15
CA VAL A 93 -1.97 -12.30 6.37
C VAL A 93 -0.71 -11.44 6.17
N TYR A 94 0.04 -11.69 5.11
CA TYR A 94 1.26 -10.94 4.79
C TYR A 94 0.98 -9.44 4.63
N PHE A 95 -0.05 -9.10 3.85
CA PHE A 95 -0.48 -7.71 3.66
C PHE A 95 -0.90 -7.07 4.98
N THR A 96 -1.60 -7.81 5.86
CA THR A 96 -1.96 -7.34 7.19
C THR A 96 -0.73 -7.04 8.05
N LEU A 97 0.26 -7.94 8.11
CA LEU A 97 1.46 -7.74 8.92
C LEU A 97 2.25 -6.50 8.50
N ILE A 98 2.47 -6.35 7.19
CA ILE A 98 3.23 -5.21 6.68
C ILE A 98 2.44 -3.92 6.83
N ARG A 99 1.18 -3.90 6.37
CA ARG A 99 0.41 -2.66 6.33
C ARG A 99 -0.12 -2.26 7.69
N ALA A 100 -0.66 -3.19 8.48
CA ALA A 100 -1.28 -2.90 9.79
C ALA A 100 -0.34 -3.09 10.99
N GLY A 101 0.83 -3.71 10.79
CA GLY A 101 1.90 -3.76 11.78
C GLY A 101 2.98 -2.73 11.50
N ILE A 102 3.80 -2.98 10.46
CA ILE A 102 4.98 -2.17 10.15
C ILE A 102 4.60 -0.73 9.76
N GLY A 103 3.54 -0.54 8.98
CA GLY A 103 3.04 0.78 8.56
C GLY A 103 2.76 1.72 9.74
N PRO A 104 1.83 1.39 10.66
CA PRO A 104 1.56 2.19 11.85
C PRO A 104 2.78 2.40 12.74
N TRP A 105 3.65 1.41 12.87
CA TRP A 105 4.90 1.57 13.62
C TRP A 105 5.82 2.62 12.99
N LEU A 106 5.99 2.63 11.67
CA LEU A 106 6.75 3.65 10.96
C LEU A 106 6.11 5.03 11.07
N VAL A 107 4.78 5.13 10.99
CA VAL A 107 4.05 6.39 11.21
C VAL A 107 4.31 6.92 12.61
N TRP A 108 4.25 6.06 13.63
CA TRP A 108 4.53 6.46 15.00
C TRP A 108 5.98 6.94 15.16
N LYS A 109 6.96 6.21 14.61
CA LYS A 109 8.37 6.64 14.60
C LYS A 109 8.53 8.01 13.94
N LEU A 110 7.91 8.22 12.78
CA LEU A 110 7.93 9.48 12.05
C LEU A 110 7.34 10.62 12.89
N GLY A 111 6.15 10.42 13.47
CA GLY A 111 5.47 11.39 14.30
C GLY A 111 6.23 11.74 15.58
N SER A 112 6.76 10.73 16.27
CA SER A 112 7.55 10.91 17.50
C SER A 112 8.84 11.72 17.29
N PHE A 113 9.37 11.70 16.06
CA PHE A 113 10.56 12.48 15.70
C PHE A 113 10.22 13.89 15.21
N TYR A 114 9.29 14.02 14.27
CA TYR A 114 9.04 15.30 13.61
C TYR A 114 8.10 16.23 14.37
N VAL A 115 7.09 15.71 15.08
CA VAL A 115 6.11 16.56 15.79
C VAL A 115 6.73 17.36 16.93
N PRO A 116 7.65 16.81 17.75
CA PRO A 116 8.36 17.59 18.78
C PRO A 116 9.39 18.57 18.22
N GLY A 117 9.71 18.48 16.92
CA GLY A 117 10.65 19.37 16.24
C GLY A 117 12.11 18.93 16.24
N TYR A 118 12.41 17.64 16.44
CA TYR A 118 13.79 17.14 16.40
C TYR A 118 14.46 17.30 15.01
N GLY A 119 13.69 17.57 13.96
CA GLY A 119 14.18 17.82 12.60
C GLY A 119 14.27 19.30 12.20
N ASP A 120 13.93 20.24 13.09
CA ASP A 120 13.71 21.65 12.74
C ASP A 120 14.95 22.38 12.24
N ALA A 121 16.14 21.88 12.57
CA ALA A 121 17.41 22.45 12.10
C ALA A 121 17.56 22.41 10.58
N VAL A 122 16.87 21.50 9.89
CA VAL A 122 16.99 21.28 8.44
C VAL A 122 15.65 21.21 7.71
N ILE A 123 14.54 20.94 8.41
CA ILE A 123 13.21 20.79 7.81
C ILE A 123 12.23 21.69 8.56
N PRO A 124 11.48 22.57 7.86
CA PRO A 124 10.44 23.38 8.50
C PRO A 124 9.38 22.49 9.18
N ARG A 125 9.07 22.79 10.45
CA ARG A 125 8.17 21.95 11.26
C ARG A 125 6.81 21.71 10.62
N TRP A 126 6.21 22.72 10.00
CA TRP A 126 4.90 22.60 9.33
C TRP A 126 4.92 21.55 8.21
N LEU A 127 6.03 21.48 7.46
CA LEU A 127 6.21 20.51 6.38
C LEU A 127 6.45 19.12 6.95
N ALA A 128 7.23 19.01 8.02
CA ALA A 128 7.44 17.74 8.70
C ALA A 128 6.13 17.17 9.28
N VAL A 129 5.29 18.03 9.87
CA VAL A 129 3.95 17.67 10.36
C VAL A 129 3.04 17.26 9.19
N SER A 130 3.09 17.96 8.05
CA SER A 130 2.30 17.56 6.88
C SER A 130 2.70 16.19 6.35
N TRP A 131 3.99 15.82 6.39
CA TRP A 131 4.45 14.46 6.07
C TRP A 131 3.85 13.40 6.97
N VAL A 132 3.75 13.68 8.28
CA VAL A 132 3.09 12.77 9.24
C VAL A 132 1.62 12.59 8.86
N VAL A 133 0.91 13.68 8.58
CA VAL A 133 -0.51 13.64 8.16
C VAL A 133 -0.70 12.84 6.86
N LEU A 134 0.11 13.08 5.84
CA LEU A 134 0.08 12.32 4.58
C LEU A 134 0.31 10.84 4.83
N THR A 135 1.25 10.50 5.70
CA THR A 135 1.57 9.09 6.01
C THR A 135 0.44 8.41 6.79
N VAL A 136 -0.20 9.12 7.73
CA VAL A 136 -1.40 8.63 8.43
C VAL A 136 -2.51 8.35 7.42
N GLY A 137 -2.75 9.24 6.46
CA GLY A 137 -3.72 9.03 5.39
C GLY A 137 -3.41 7.81 4.52
N ALA A 138 -2.15 7.68 4.08
CA ALA A 138 -1.71 6.56 3.25
C ALA A 138 -1.81 5.20 3.95
N VAL A 139 -1.44 5.13 5.23
CA VAL A 139 -1.57 3.93 6.06
C VAL A 139 -3.03 3.66 6.41
N GLY A 140 -3.82 4.70 6.69
CA GLY A 140 -5.26 4.58 6.91
C GLY A 140 -6.01 3.99 5.70
N GLY A 141 -5.70 4.47 4.49
CA GLY A 141 -6.21 3.86 3.25
C GLY A 141 -5.81 2.40 3.11
N SER A 142 -4.58 2.05 3.51
CA SER A 142 -4.12 0.65 3.53
C SER A 142 -4.92 -0.22 4.52
N MET A 143 -5.32 0.33 5.68
CA MET A 143 -6.19 -0.38 6.65
C MET A 143 -7.56 -0.71 6.06
N VAL A 144 -8.14 0.22 5.31
CA VAL A 144 -9.41 -0.01 4.60
C VAL A 144 -9.27 -1.20 3.64
N TRP A 145 -8.13 -1.30 2.96
CA TRP A 145 -7.86 -2.42 2.05
C TRP A 145 -7.65 -3.75 2.78
N VAL A 146 -6.95 -3.75 3.92
CA VAL A 146 -6.84 -4.91 4.83
C VAL A 146 -8.24 -5.42 5.21
N TYR A 147 -9.14 -4.53 5.62
CA TYR A 147 -10.52 -4.90 5.94
C TYR A 147 -11.26 -5.51 4.75
N GLN A 148 -11.13 -4.94 3.56
CA GLN A 148 -11.74 -5.50 2.34
C GLN A 148 -11.21 -6.89 2.00
N LEU A 149 -9.90 -7.15 2.16
CA LEU A 149 -9.32 -8.47 1.97
C LEU A 149 -9.89 -9.51 2.92
N TRP A 150 -9.91 -9.22 4.22
CA TRP A 150 -10.45 -10.15 5.23
C TRP A 150 -11.92 -10.45 4.97
N ARG A 151 -12.74 -9.44 4.66
CA ARG A 151 -14.14 -9.67 4.27
C ARG A 151 -14.27 -10.55 3.04
N GLY A 152 -13.45 -10.31 2.02
CA GLY A 152 -13.42 -11.10 0.79
C GLY A 152 -13.07 -12.55 1.07
N LEU A 153 -12.05 -12.79 1.89
CA LEU A 153 -11.57 -14.11 2.27
C LEU A 153 -12.61 -14.88 3.08
N ILE A 154 -13.21 -14.26 4.10
CA ILE A 154 -14.27 -14.86 4.92
C ILE A 154 -15.48 -15.24 4.04
N LYS A 155 -15.89 -14.35 3.13
CA LYS A 155 -16.99 -14.61 2.20
C LYS A 155 -16.67 -15.77 1.25
N PHE A 156 -15.42 -15.88 0.79
CA PHE A 156 -14.96 -16.97 -0.07
C PHE A 156 -15.07 -18.33 0.64
N TYR A 157 -14.54 -18.45 1.86
CA TYR A 157 -14.62 -19.69 2.63
C TYR A 157 -16.04 -20.04 3.06
N ARG A 158 -16.86 -19.04 3.44
CA ARG A 158 -18.27 -19.28 3.77
C ARG A 158 -19.03 -19.89 2.60
N ARG A 159 -18.81 -19.41 1.37
CA ARG A 159 -19.45 -19.99 0.17
C ARG A 159 -19.00 -21.43 -0.07
N LYS A 160 -17.71 -21.72 0.09
CA LYS A 160 -17.18 -23.09 -0.08
C LYS A 160 -17.75 -24.09 0.93
N LEU A 161 -18.09 -23.65 2.14
CA LEU A 161 -18.75 -24.48 3.15
C LEU A 161 -20.22 -24.76 2.83
N VAL A 162 -20.95 -23.81 2.24
CA VAL A 162 -22.38 -23.93 1.93
C VAL A 162 -22.62 -24.72 0.63
N THR A 163 -21.74 -24.61 -0.35
CA THR A 163 -21.75 -25.45 -1.56
C THR A 163 -20.56 -26.41 -1.50
N PRO A 164 -20.69 -27.58 -0.86
CA PRO A 164 -19.68 -28.62 -0.98
C PRO A 164 -19.59 -28.99 -2.46
N THR A 165 -18.41 -28.85 -3.03
CA THR A 165 -18.09 -29.41 -4.34
C THR A 165 -18.41 -30.90 -4.29
N LYS A 166 -19.44 -31.31 -5.02
CA LYS A 166 -19.60 -32.71 -5.43
C LYS A 166 -18.43 -33.00 -6.36
N GLU A 167 -17.33 -33.49 -5.81
CA GLU A 167 -16.27 -34.06 -6.62
C GLU A 167 -16.82 -35.36 -7.21
N SER A 168 -16.98 -35.36 -8.54
CA SER A 168 -17.22 -36.53 -9.40
C SER A 168 -15.94 -36.89 -10.12
#